data_AF-A0A963WG92-F1
#
_entry.id   AF-A0A963WG92-F1
#
_cell.length_a   1.000
_cell.length_b   1.000
_cell.length_c   1.000
_cell.angle_alpha   90.00
_cell.angle_beta   90.00
_cell.angle_gamma   90.00
#
_symmetry.space_group_name_H-M   'P 1'
#
loop_
_entity.id
_entity.type
_entity.pdbx_description
1 polymer ?
#
loop_
_entity_poly.entity_id
_entity_poly.type
_entity_poly.pdbx_seq_one_letter_code
_entity_poly.pdbx_strand_id
1 'polypeptide(L)'
;MDSRADRRFVVDKEIECMIAGRQEWVFLYDLSVGGCMIEISRGQFKVGDRLLLKLTHFIETHGEVVWQFGGNAGVRFDERLPDMLVEKLGFQPTTTPFEDISPRDRFGRLLPSLPPYQIPASPGF
;
A
#
# COMPACT_ATOMS: atom_id res chain seq x y z
N MET A 1 -22.23 -13.22 -7.86
CA MET A 1 -20.95 -13.93 -8.03
C MET A 1 -19.85 -12.95 -7.66
N ASP A 2 -19.37 -13.04 -6.42
CA ASP A 2 -18.30 -12.19 -5.91
C ASP A 2 -16.97 -12.91 -6.22
N SER A 3 -16.40 -12.67 -7.39
CA SER A 3 -15.19 -13.37 -7.85
C SER A 3 -13.91 -12.63 -7.46
N ARG A 4 -13.82 -12.23 -6.18
CA ARG A 4 -12.62 -11.64 -5.57
C ARG A 4 -12.00 -12.65 -4.61
N ALA A 5 -11.09 -13.48 -5.12
CA ALA A 5 -10.47 -14.56 -4.35
C ALA A 5 -9.43 -14.07 -3.33
N ASP A 6 -8.85 -12.88 -3.53
CA ASP A 6 -7.69 -12.39 -2.78
C ASP A 6 -7.99 -11.08 -2.04
N ARG A 7 -7.55 -11.00 -0.78
CA ARG A 7 -7.67 -9.79 0.06
C ARG A 7 -6.90 -8.63 -0.58
N ARG A 8 -7.55 -7.46 -0.69
CA ARG A 8 -6.95 -6.22 -1.21
C ARG A 8 -6.69 -5.22 -0.07
N PHE A 9 -5.59 -4.49 -0.18
CA PHE A 9 -5.18 -3.45 0.75
C PHE A 9 -5.08 -2.14 0.00
N VAL A 10 -5.50 -1.05 0.65
CA VAL A 10 -5.32 0.31 0.12
C VAL A 10 -3.86 0.72 0.37
N VAL A 11 -3.17 1.22 -0.65
CA VAL A 11 -1.75 1.59 -0.58
C VAL A 11 -1.51 3.08 -0.83
N ASP A 12 -2.31 3.72 -1.71
CA ASP A 12 -2.34 5.16 -1.98
C ASP A 12 -0.93 5.79 -2.17
N LYS A 13 -0.18 5.32 -3.17
CA LYS A 13 1.23 5.69 -3.38
C LYS A 13 1.62 5.82 -4.84
N GLU A 14 2.43 6.82 -5.18
CA GLU A 14 3.06 6.92 -6.51
C GLU A 14 4.24 5.95 -6.65
N ILE A 15 4.28 5.19 -7.75
CA ILE A 15 5.30 4.18 -8.04
C ILE A 15 5.83 4.31 -9.46
N GLU A 16 7.05 3.82 -9.70
CA GLU A 16 7.60 3.70 -11.04
C GLU A 16 7.00 2.48 -11.76
N CYS A 17 6.65 2.69 -13.02
CA CYS A 17 6.17 1.67 -13.95
C CYS A 17 7.04 1.69 -15.21
N MET A 18 7.43 0.52 -15.69
CA MET A 18 8.07 0.37 -17.00
C MET A 18 7.11 -0.32 -17.96
N ILE A 19 6.82 0.34 -19.08
CA ILE A 19 5.94 -0.16 -20.14
C ILE A 19 6.56 0.11 -21.50
N ALA A 20 6.64 -0.91 -22.36
CA ALA A 20 7.24 -0.81 -23.69
C ALA A 20 8.63 -0.11 -23.71
N GLY A 21 9.46 -0.34 -22.68
CA GLY A 21 10.79 0.25 -22.54
C GLY A 21 10.81 1.71 -22.07
N ARG A 22 9.67 2.28 -21.69
CA ARG A 22 9.55 3.64 -21.16
C ARG A 22 9.24 3.59 -19.68
N GLN A 23 9.94 4.42 -18.90
CA GLN A 23 9.63 4.64 -17.50
C GLN A 23 8.55 5.73 -17.38
N GLU A 24 7.48 5.41 -16.66
CA GLU A 24 6.36 6.29 -16.36
C GLU A 24 6.06 6.21 -14.85
N TRP A 25 5.43 7.25 -14.31
CA TRP A 25 4.95 7.26 -12.92
C TRP A 25 3.45 7.01 -12.89
N VAL A 26 3.01 6.12 -12.01
CA VAL A 26 1.60 5.73 -11.85
C VAL A 26 1.22 5.74 -10.38
N PHE A 27 -0.06 5.92 -10.11
CA PHE A 27 -0.57 5.92 -8.76
C PHE A 27 -1.14 4.54 -8.38
N LEU A 28 -0.61 3.89 -7.35
CA LEU A 28 -1.04 2.59 -6.85
C LEU A 28 -2.14 2.77 -5.80
N TYR A 29 -3.38 2.42 -6.16
CA TYR A 29 -4.54 2.56 -5.28
C TYR A 29 -4.71 1.38 -4.34
N ASP A 30 -4.71 0.17 -4.90
CA ASP A 30 -4.88 -1.06 -4.14
C ASP A 30 -3.87 -2.13 -4.55
N LEU A 31 -3.59 -3.06 -3.64
CA LEU A 31 -2.68 -4.17 -3.85
C LEU A 31 -3.25 -5.45 -3.24
N SER A 32 -3.05 -6.56 -3.95
CA SER A 32 -3.33 -7.92 -3.50
C SER A 32 -2.17 -8.83 -3.88
N VAL A 33 -2.19 -10.07 -3.40
CA VAL A 33 -1.17 -11.07 -3.79
C VAL A 33 -1.16 -11.38 -5.29
N GLY A 34 -2.28 -11.20 -6.00
CA GLY A 34 -2.40 -11.52 -7.43
C GLY A 34 -2.47 -10.33 -8.38
N GLY A 35 -2.47 -9.10 -7.87
CA GLY A 35 -2.63 -7.92 -8.72
C GLY A 35 -2.88 -6.63 -7.96
N CYS A 36 -3.01 -5.53 -8.71
CA CYS A 36 -3.27 -4.20 -8.19
C CYS A 36 -4.19 -3.38 -9.10
N MET A 37 -4.63 -2.23 -8.58
CA MET A 37 -5.23 -1.15 -9.36
C MET A 37 -4.25 0.02 -9.41
N ILE A 38 -4.03 0.56 -10.61
CA ILE A 38 -3.21 1.75 -10.83
C ILE A 38 -3.97 2.83 -11.60
N GLU A 39 -3.62 4.09 -11.36
CA GLU A 39 -4.00 5.24 -12.19
C GLU A 39 -2.84 5.66 -13.08
N ILE A 40 -3.16 5.98 -14.33
CA ILE A 40 -2.19 6.37 -15.33
C ILE A 40 -2.20 7.89 -15.45
N SER A 41 -1.16 8.53 -14.92
CA SER A 41 -1.03 9.99 -14.94
C SER A 41 -0.79 10.54 -16.36
N ARG A 42 -0.06 9.79 -17.20
CA ARG A 42 0.28 10.17 -18.57
C ARG A 42 0.35 8.95 -19.48
N GLY A 43 -0.21 9.06 -20.69
CA GLY A 43 -0.24 7.98 -21.68
C GLY A 43 -1.54 7.16 -21.68
N GLN A 44 -1.55 6.07 -22.44
CA GLN A 44 -2.66 5.11 -22.49
C GLN A 44 -2.07 3.71 -22.40
N PHE A 45 -2.39 2.99 -21.33
CA PHE A 45 -2.14 1.55 -21.28
C PHE A 45 -3.32 0.86 -21.97
N LYS A 46 -3.04 -0.24 -22.67
CA LYS A 46 -4.04 -1.08 -23.31
C LYS A 46 -4.18 -2.37 -22.54
N VAL A 47 -5.38 -2.95 -22.59
CA VAL A 47 -5.58 -4.32 -22.11
C VAL A 47 -4.65 -5.26 -22.89
N GLY A 48 -3.96 -6.13 -22.17
CA GLY A 48 -2.91 -7.01 -22.69
C GLY A 48 -1.50 -6.43 -22.61
N ASP A 49 -1.33 -5.14 -22.28
CA ASP A 49 0.01 -4.56 -22.14
C ASP A 49 0.75 -5.20 -20.97
N ARG A 50 2.03 -5.50 -21.21
CA ARG A 50 2.97 -6.07 -20.25
C ARG A 50 3.77 -4.96 -19.61
N LEU A 51 3.84 -4.99 -18.29
CA LEU A 51 4.49 -3.93 -17.52
C LEU A 51 5.26 -4.50 -16.33
N LEU A 52 6.23 -3.72 -15.87
CA LEU A 52 7.01 -3.96 -14.66
C LEU A 52 6.71 -2.84 -13.67
N LEU A 53 6.22 -3.19 -12.49
CA LEU A 53 5.90 -2.26 -11.40
C LEU A 53 6.98 -2.34 -10.34
N LYS A 54 7.56 -1.19 -9.97
CA LYS A 54 8.47 -1.09 -8.83
C LYS A 54 7.69 -0.63 -7.60
N LEU A 55 7.15 -1.60 -6.86
CA LEU A 55 6.33 -1.35 -5.66
C LEU A 55 7.15 -0.65 -4.55
N THR A 56 8.43 -1.01 -4.45
CA THR A 56 9.41 -0.37 -3.57
C THR A 56 10.78 -0.35 -4.24
N HIS A 57 11.80 0.20 -3.56
CA HIS A 57 13.18 0.21 -4.05
C HIS A 57 13.81 -1.18 -4.24
N PHE A 58 13.26 -2.21 -3.58
CA PHE A 58 13.81 -3.57 -3.61
C PHE A 58 12.85 -4.59 -4.23
N ILE A 59 11.65 -4.15 -4.63
CA ILE A 59 10.55 -5.05 -4.94
C ILE A 59 9.90 -4.59 -6.23
N GLU A 60 9.98 -5.48 -7.20
CA GLU A 60 9.46 -5.30 -8.54
C GLU A 60 8.58 -6.49 -8.91
N THR A 61 7.55 -6.26 -9.71
CA THR A 61 6.67 -7.35 -10.18
C THR A 61 6.25 -7.12 -11.61
N HIS A 62 6.24 -8.20 -12.39
CA HIS A 62 5.71 -8.20 -13.75
C HIS A 62 4.21 -8.48 -13.74
N GLY A 63 3.51 -7.84 -14.67
CA GLY A 63 2.09 -8.07 -14.82
C GLY A 63 1.53 -7.65 -16.17
N GLU A 64 0.24 -7.92 -16.32
CA GLU A 64 -0.55 -7.64 -17.51
C GLU A 64 -1.77 -6.79 -17.14
N VAL A 65 -2.05 -5.77 -17.95
CA VAL A 65 -3.28 -4.99 -17.84
C VAL A 65 -4.47 -5.85 -18.26
N VAL A 66 -5.38 -6.14 -17.34
CA VAL A 66 -6.55 -7.01 -17.58
C VAL A 66 -7.85 -6.25 -17.81
N TRP A 67 -7.93 -4.98 -17.40
CA TRP A 67 -9.05 -4.09 -17.70
C TRP A 67 -8.59 -2.63 -17.61
N GLN A 68 -9.33 -1.74 -18.27
CA GLN A 68 -9.15 -0.29 -18.17
C GLN A 68 -10.51 0.42 -18.06
N PHE A 69 -10.59 1.46 -17.24
CA PHE A 69 -11.76 2.32 -17.14
C PHE A 69 -11.41 3.68 -16.54
N GLY A 70 -11.70 4.77 -17.28
CA GLY A 70 -11.60 6.13 -16.74
C GLY A 70 -10.23 6.50 -16.19
N GLY A 71 -9.14 6.15 -16.88
CA GLY A 71 -7.76 6.41 -16.44
C GLY A 71 -7.18 5.38 -15.46
N ASN A 72 -8.03 4.49 -14.94
CA ASN A 72 -7.61 3.39 -14.08
C ASN A 72 -7.38 2.12 -14.90
N ALA A 73 -6.43 1.32 -14.45
CA ALA A 73 -6.13 0.01 -15.00
C ALA A 73 -5.98 -1.03 -13.89
N GLY A 74 -6.51 -2.22 -14.12
CA GLY A 74 -6.25 -3.38 -13.29
C GLY A 74 -5.09 -4.17 -13.85
N VAL A 75 -4.12 -4.50 -13.00
CA VAL A 75 -2.96 -5.32 -13.37
C VAL A 75 -3.07 -6.65 -12.66
N ARG A 76 -2.94 -7.74 -13.42
CA ARG A 76 -2.72 -9.09 -12.88
C ARG A 76 -1.23 -9.38 -12.87
N PHE A 77 -0.70 -9.86 -11.75
CA PHE A 77 0.71 -10.24 -11.64
C PHE A 77 0.95 -11.60 -12.27
N ASP A 78 2.15 -11.76 -12.84
CA ASP A 78 2.61 -13.05 -13.39
C ASP A 78 2.87 -14.05 -12.28
N GLU A 79 3.47 -13.56 -11.20
CA GLU A 79 3.78 -14.32 -10.00
C GLU A 79 3.09 -13.68 -8.80
N ARG A 80 2.57 -14.52 -7.91
CA ARG A 80 1.91 -14.04 -6.69
C ARG A 80 2.95 -13.43 -5.75
N LEU A 81 2.63 -12.28 -5.18
CA LEU A 81 3.43 -11.68 -4.12
C LEU A 81 3.21 -12.43 -2.80
N PRO A 82 4.22 -12.49 -1.91
CA PRO A 82 4.05 -13.00 -0.56
C PRO A 82 3.02 -12.17 0.24
N ASP A 83 2.13 -12.82 1.01
CA ASP A 83 1.08 -12.13 1.79
C ASP A 83 1.64 -11.04 2.71
N MET A 84 2.72 -11.34 3.43
CA MET A 84 3.40 -10.41 4.34
C MET A 84 3.89 -9.13 3.64
N LEU A 85 4.28 -9.23 2.37
CA LEU A 85 4.69 -8.06 1.60
C LEU A 85 3.49 -7.16 1.30
N VAL A 86 2.39 -7.75 0.83
CA VAL A 86 1.17 -7.02 0.52
C VAL A 86 0.62 -6.35 1.78
N GLU A 87 0.62 -7.04 2.91
CA GLU A 87 0.22 -6.50 4.21
C GLU A 87 1.08 -5.31 4.65
N LYS A 88 2.40 -5.42 4.53
CA LYS A 88 3.31 -4.32 4.87
C LYS A 88 3.16 -3.12 3.95
N LEU A 89 2.92 -3.33 2.65
CA LEU A 89 2.72 -2.25 1.70
C LEU A 89 1.38 -1.53 1.90
N GLY A 90 0.34 -2.27 2.28
CA GLY A 90 -0.96 -1.71 2.66
C GLY A 90 -0.97 -1.02 4.03
N PHE A 91 0.10 -1.16 4.81
CA PHE A 91 0.24 -0.52 6.09
C PHE A 91 0.96 0.83 5.92
N GLN A 92 0.18 1.92 5.92
CA GLN A 92 0.72 3.26 6.11
C GLN A 92 0.74 3.55 7.62
N PRO A 93 1.90 3.46 8.32
CA PRO A 93 1.99 4.04 9.65
C PRO A 93 1.71 5.53 9.52
N THR A 94 0.80 6.05 10.34
CA THR A 94 0.55 7.48 10.42
C THR A 94 1.88 8.18 10.64
N THR A 95 2.27 9.09 9.73
CA THR A 95 3.46 9.92 9.87
C THR A 95 3.28 11.01 10.94
N THR A 96 2.07 11.16 11.44
CA THR A 96 1.74 11.99 12.60
C THR A 96 2.53 11.48 13.81
N PRO A 97 3.43 12.30 14.39
CA PRO A 97 4.07 11.99 15.67
C PRO A 97 3.01 11.58 16.68
N PHE A 98 3.30 10.58 17.53
CA PHE A 98 2.36 10.16 18.57
C PHE A 98 1.87 11.34 19.44
N GLU A 99 2.73 12.35 19.60
CA GLU A 99 2.47 13.59 20.32
C GLU A 99 1.33 14.43 19.71
N ASP A 100 1.14 14.33 18.39
CA ASP A 100 0.07 15.01 17.63
C ASP A 100 -1.18 14.13 17.50
N ILE A 101 -1.07 12.83 17.77
CA ILE A 101 -2.21 11.92 17.84
C ILE A 101 -2.90 12.18 19.18
N SER A 102 -4.02 12.90 19.16
CA SER A 102 -4.92 12.99 20.32
C SER A 102 -5.68 11.66 20.46
N PRO A 103 -5.19 10.67 21.24
CA PRO A 103 -5.74 9.32 21.21
C PRO A 103 -7.10 9.39 21.89
N ARG A 104 -8.12 8.81 21.26
CA ARG A 104 -9.49 8.82 21.79
C ARG A 104 -9.91 7.42 22.21
N ASP A 105 -10.72 7.33 23.26
CA ASP A 105 -11.41 6.11 23.60
C ASP A 105 -12.50 5.76 22.56
N ARG A 106 -13.15 4.60 22.72
CA ARG A 106 -14.25 4.16 21.83
C ARG A 106 -15.52 5.03 21.91
N PHE A 107 -15.58 5.98 22.84
CA PHE A 107 -16.66 6.95 23.00
C PHE A 107 -16.25 8.34 22.50
N GLY A 108 -15.07 8.47 21.87
CA GLY A 108 -14.56 9.71 21.30
C GLY A 108 -13.93 10.67 22.31
N ARG A 109 -13.77 10.28 23.58
CA ARG A 109 -13.13 11.10 24.63
C ARG A 109 -11.62 11.01 24.53
N LEU A 110 -10.93 12.10 24.81
CA LEU A 110 -9.46 12.10 24.88
C LEU A 110 -9.00 11.10 25.96
N LEU A 111 -8.06 10.23 25.60
CA LEU A 111 -7.37 9.40 26.57
C LEU A 111 -6.55 10.31 27.50
N PRO A 112 -6.60 10.06 28.82
CA PRO A 112 -5.77 10.81 29.75
C PRO A 112 -4.30 10.54 29.48
N SER A 113 -3.45 11.54 29.68
CA SER A 113 -2.01 11.32 29.73
C SER A 113 -1.70 10.30 30.82
N LEU A 114 -0.90 9.29 30.48
CA LEU A 114 -0.39 8.38 31.49
C LEU A 114 0.48 9.19 32.47
N PRO A 115 0.33 8.99 33.79
CA PRO A 115 1.27 9.57 34.74
C PRO A 115 2.67 9.05 34.39
N PRO A 116 3.72 9.87 34.57
CA PRO A 116 5.08 9.41 34.34
C PRO A 116 5.31 8.14 35.16
N TYR A 117 5.74 7.08 34.50
CA TYR A 117 6.07 5.82 35.16
C TYR A 117 7.21 6.09 36.15
N GLN A 118 6.90 6.07 37.45
CA GLN A 118 7.91 6.14 38.49
C GLN A 118 8.64 4.80 38.50
N ILE A 119 9.85 4.79 37.94
CA ILE A 119 10.76 3.67 38.12
C ILE A 119 10.97 3.54 39.64
N PRO A 120 10.56 2.42 40.26
CA PRO A 120 10.82 2.24 41.68
C PRO A 120 12.32 2.33 41.91
N ALA A 121 12.73 3.14 42.90
CA ALA A 121 14.13 3.24 43.26
C ALA A 121 14.65 1.83 43.55
N SER A 122 15.68 1.41 42.82
CA SER A 122 16.36 0.15 43.09
C SER A 122 16.79 0.16 44.56
N PRO A 123 16.46 -0.86 45.36
CA PRO A 123 17.03 -0.96 46.70
C PRO A 123 18.56 -0.99 46.55
N GLY A 124 19.22 -0.04 47.20
CA GLY A 124 20.68 0.05 47.20
C GLY A 124 21.29 -1.27 47.68
N PHE A 125 22.32 -1.72 46.97
CA PHE A 125 23.19 -2.82 47.39
C PHE A 125 24.06 -2.41 48.57
#